data_AF-A0A9X9WTF9-F1
#
_entry.id   AF-A0A9X9WTF9-F1
#
_cell.length_a   1.000
_cell.length_b   1.000
_cell.length_c   1.000
_cell.angle_alpha   90.00
_cell.angle_beta   90.00
_cell.angle_gamma   90.00
#
_symmetry.space_group_name_H-M   'P 1'
#
loop_
_entity.id
_entity.type
_entity.pdbx_description
1 polymer ?
#
loop_
_entity_poly.entity_id
_entity_poly.type
_entity_poly.pdbx_seq_one_letter_code
_entity_poly.pdbx_strand_id
1 'polypeptide(L)'
;MASDKRARRTGRRVQARAGAAPAASAQVLLGDWQRRVVFMLLFSGLAFAAVGAFVAPRGAGYWFAVAAAPVIGTLMGFVVGGAPGRALDARLMGGGAPKDGPRPILPAALPAAQRLALQTALLPVLLSELAGAAERMAPRERAAAHALVEAGATAPEGEPRQALARDLPRLIVELTAGNAVAAGEAEDLARRLALPAPRMGVTP
;
A
#
# COMPACT_ATOMS: atom_id res chain seq x y z
N MET A 1 -57.96 7.75 -16.54
CA MET A 1 -56.89 8.52 -15.83
C MET A 1 -56.20 7.80 -14.66
N ALA A 2 -56.61 6.58 -14.25
CA ALA A 2 -56.00 5.88 -13.09
C ALA A 2 -54.79 4.98 -13.41
N SER A 3 -54.58 4.61 -14.68
CA SER A 3 -53.51 3.68 -15.11
C SER A 3 -52.11 4.31 -15.06
N ASP A 4 -52.02 5.60 -15.35
CA ASP A 4 -50.77 6.35 -15.45
C ASP A 4 -50.03 6.52 -14.11
N LYS A 5 -50.79 6.57 -13.00
CA LYS A 5 -50.24 6.68 -11.64
C LYS A 5 -49.57 5.38 -11.18
N ARG A 6 -49.99 4.21 -11.69
CA ARG A 6 -49.37 2.92 -11.33
C ARG A 6 -48.03 2.75 -12.05
N ALA A 7 -47.95 3.05 -13.35
CA ALA A 7 -46.71 2.96 -14.12
C ALA A 7 -45.58 3.83 -13.52
N ARG A 8 -45.91 5.06 -13.07
CA ARG A 8 -44.94 5.94 -12.41
C ARG A 8 -44.45 5.43 -11.05
N ARG A 9 -45.30 4.71 -10.28
CA ARG A 9 -44.89 4.13 -8.99
C ARG A 9 -43.98 2.91 -9.16
N THR A 10 -44.21 2.09 -10.19
CA THR A 10 -43.36 0.93 -10.46
C THR A 10 -41.99 1.37 -10.99
N GLY A 11 -41.94 2.36 -11.89
CA GLY A 11 -40.69 2.96 -12.37
C GLY A 11 -39.83 3.55 -11.24
N ARG A 12 -40.44 4.28 -10.29
CA ARG A 12 -39.72 4.83 -9.13
C ARG A 12 -39.14 3.75 -8.20
N ARG A 13 -39.81 2.60 -8.05
CA ARG A 13 -39.30 1.49 -7.23
C ARG A 13 -38.18 0.73 -7.91
N VAL A 14 -38.24 0.55 -9.23
CA VAL A 14 -37.15 -0.07 -10.00
C VAL A 14 -35.94 0.86 -10.04
N GLN A 15 -36.15 2.18 -10.16
CA GLN A 15 -35.07 3.17 -10.13
C GLN A 15 -34.47 3.36 -8.73
N ALA A 16 -35.26 3.22 -7.66
CA ALA A 16 -34.74 3.16 -6.28
C ALA A 16 -33.96 1.87 -5.98
N ARG A 17 -34.28 0.75 -6.66
CA ARG A 17 -33.49 -0.50 -6.56
C ARG A 17 -32.26 -0.50 -7.47
N ALA A 18 -32.30 0.16 -8.62
CA ALA A 18 -31.17 0.30 -9.55
C ALA A 18 -30.18 1.41 -9.15
N GLY A 19 -30.62 2.38 -8.34
CA GLY A 19 -29.75 3.41 -7.75
C GLY A 19 -29.10 3.00 -6.42
N ALA A 20 -29.53 1.88 -5.82
CA ALA A 20 -28.80 1.23 -4.76
C ALA A 20 -27.71 0.36 -5.41
N ALA A 21 -26.67 1.02 -5.93
CA ALA A 21 -25.39 0.38 -6.14
C ALA A 21 -25.06 -0.40 -4.85
N PRO A 22 -24.54 -1.64 -4.94
CA PRO A 22 -24.11 -2.36 -3.75
C PRO A 22 -23.20 -1.41 -3.00
N ALA A 23 -23.61 -1.01 -1.78
CA ALA A 23 -22.82 -0.15 -0.92
C ALA A 23 -21.44 -0.77 -0.93
N ALA A 24 -20.50 -0.09 -1.61
CA ALA A 24 -19.16 -0.57 -1.86
C ALA A 24 -18.70 -1.09 -0.52
N SER A 25 -18.58 -2.42 -0.41
CA SER A 25 -18.25 -3.13 0.81
C SER A 25 -17.08 -2.38 1.38
N ALA A 26 -17.30 -1.59 2.44
CA ALA A 26 -16.30 -0.70 3.00
C ALA A 26 -15.06 -1.55 3.14
N GLN A 27 -14.08 -1.32 2.25
CA GLN A 27 -12.96 -2.21 2.14
C GLN A 27 -12.33 -2.18 3.51
N VAL A 28 -12.45 -3.29 4.21
CA VAL A 28 -11.93 -3.46 5.56
C VAL A 28 -10.41 -3.44 5.36
N LEU A 29 -9.85 -2.23 5.37
CA LEU A 29 -8.45 -1.91 5.06
C LEU A 29 -7.48 -2.67 5.98
N LEU A 30 -7.95 -3.10 7.15
CA LEU A 30 -7.24 -3.99 8.06
C LEU A 30 -8.19 -5.09 8.54
N GLY A 31 -7.76 -6.34 8.40
CA GLY A 31 -8.46 -7.49 8.97
C GLY A 31 -8.66 -7.34 10.48
N ASP A 32 -9.72 -7.95 11.02
CA ASP A 32 -10.11 -7.81 12.44
C ASP A 32 -8.95 -8.11 13.42
N TRP A 33 -8.07 -9.03 13.05
CA TRP A 33 -6.86 -9.35 13.82
C TRP A 33 -5.80 -8.23 13.76
N GLN A 34 -5.48 -7.76 12.56
CA GLN A 34 -4.51 -6.68 12.35
C GLN A 34 -4.94 -5.39 13.05
N ARG A 35 -6.24 -5.10 13.03
CA ARG A 35 -6.87 -3.98 13.75
C ARG A 35 -6.64 -4.06 15.27
N ARG A 36 -6.84 -5.23 15.87
CA ARG A 36 -6.59 -5.43 17.31
C ARG A 36 -5.12 -5.22 17.65
N VAL A 37 -4.22 -5.74 16.83
CA VAL A 37 -2.77 -5.56 17.02
C VAL A 37 -2.38 -4.08 16.93
N VAL A 38 -2.89 -3.34 15.95
CA VAL A 38 -2.61 -1.90 15.83
C VAL A 38 -3.12 -1.13 17.05
N PHE A 39 -4.34 -1.41 17.52
CA PHE A 39 -4.87 -0.75 18.72
C PHE A 39 -4.08 -1.14 19.98
N MET A 40 -3.72 -2.41 20.15
CA MET A 40 -2.85 -2.85 21.26
C MET A 40 -1.54 -2.06 21.30
N LEU A 41 -0.87 -1.92 20.15
CA LEU A 41 0.38 -1.16 20.03
C LEU A 41 0.18 0.33 20.30
N LEU A 42 -0.87 0.93 19.74
CA LEU A 42 -1.18 2.35 19.93
C LEU A 42 -1.44 2.69 21.39
N PHE A 43 -2.30 1.92 22.06
CA PHE A 43 -2.65 2.17 23.46
C PHE A 43 -1.49 1.84 24.40
N SER A 44 -0.66 0.84 24.09
CA SER A 44 0.58 0.57 24.81
C SER A 44 1.56 1.74 24.70
N GLY A 45 1.78 2.27 23.49
CA GLY A 45 2.62 3.45 23.27
C GLY A 45 2.09 4.69 24.00
N LEU A 46 0.76 4.91 23.98
CA LEU A 46 0.13 6.02 24.70
C LEU A 46 0.29 5.88 26.22
N ALA A 47 0.18 4.66 26.76
CA ALA A 47 0.41 4.41 28.17
C ALA A 47 1.87 4.71 28.56
N PHE A 48 2.85 4.33 27.74
CA PHE A 48 4.26 4.69 27.95
C PHE A 48 4.48 6.20 27.93
N ALA A 49 3.88 6.91 26.96
CA ALA A 49 3.96 8.36 26.89
C ALA A 49 3.35 9.03 28.13
N ALA A 50 2.23 8.51 28.63
CA ALA A 50 1.61 9.00 29.86
C ALA A 50 2.49 8.76 31.10
N VAL A 51 3.14 7.59 31.20
CA VAL A 51 4.09 7.33 32.29
C VAL A 51 5.26 8.31 32.24
N GLY A 52 5.84 8.55 31.05
CA GLY A 52 6.92 9.53 30.89
C GLY A 52 6.50 10.99 31.18
N ALA A 53 5.24 11.34 30.93
CA ALA A 53 4.73 12.69 31.14
C ALA A 53 4.31 12.96 32.59
N PHE A 54 3.75 11.97 33.30
CA PHE A 54 3.11 12.17 34.60
C PHE A 54 3.84 11.52 35.77
N VAL A 55 4.75 10.57 35.53
CA VAL A 55 5.46 9.86 36.60
C VAL A 55 6.91 10.34 36.64
N ALA A 56 7.28 10.96 37.75
CA ALA A 56 8.66 11.36 37.97
C ALA A 56 9.60 10.14 37.88
N PRO A 57 10.76 10.25 37.22
CA PRO A 57 11.67 9.11 36.98
C PRO A 57 12.50 8.78 38.22
N ARG A 58 11.85 8.61 39.38
CA ARG A 58 12.49 8.32 40.67
C ARG A 58 11.68 7.31 41.46
N GLY A 59 12.39 6.30 41.99
CA GLY A 59 11.83 5.31 42.90
C GLY A 59 11.13 4.14 42.22
N ALA A 60 10.70 3.17 43.04
CA ALA A 60 10.07 1.94 42.58
C ALA A 60 8.75 2.18 41.84
N GLY A 61 8.01 3.24 42.19
CA GLY A 61 6.73 3.58 41.57
C GLY A 61 6.84 3.85 40.06
N TYR A 62 7.93 4.48 39.61
CA TYR A 62 8.21 4.67 38.19
C TYR A 62 8.38 3.35 37.45
N TRP A 63 9.19 2.44 38.00
CA TRP A 63 9.42 1.11 37.39
C TRP A 63 8.16 0.25 37.37
N PHE A 64 7.33 0.32 38.41
CA PHE A 64 6.02 -0.34 38.41
C PHE A 64 5.09 0.25 37.34
N ALA A 65 5.06 1.57 37.17
CA ALA A 65 4.26 2.21 36.12
C ALA A 65 4.75 1.83 34.71
N VAL A 66 6.06 1.79 34.50
CA VAL A 66 6.70 1.34 33.24
C VAL A 66 6.36 -0.12 32.93
N ALA A 67 6.40 -1.00 33.94
CA ALA A 67 6.07 -2.41 33.76
C ALA A 67 4.56 -2.66 33.55
N ALA A 68 3.70 -1.86 34.19
CA ALA A 68 2.25 -1.99 34.07
C ALA A 68 1.68 -1.37 32.78
N ALA A 69 2.31 -0.32 32.26
CA ALA A 69 1.89 0.39 31.05
C ALA A 69 1.62 -0.51 29.83
N PRO A 70 2.50 -1.46 29.44
CA PRO A 70 2.24 -2.31 28.29
C PRO A 70 1.06 -3.25 28.52
N VAL A 71 0.88 -3.76 29.75
CA VAL A 71 -0.22 -4.67 30.08
C VAL A 71 -1.56 -3.95 30.02
N ILE A 72 -1.64 -2.78 30.66
CA ILE A 72 -2.85 -1.95 30.68
C ILE A 72 -3.18 -1.44 29.27
N GLY A 73 -2.19 -0.93 28.53
CA GLY A 73 -2.37 -0.45 27.17
C GLY A 73 -2.80 -1.55 26.19
N THR A 74 -2.21 -2.74 26.31
CA THR A 74 -2.58 -3.89 25.47
C THR A 74 -4.01 -4.37 25.78
N LEU A 75 -4.40 -4.46 27.05
CA LEU A 75 -5.77 -4.82 27.46
C LEU A 75 -6.80 -3.81 26.95
N MET A 76 -6.55 -2.50 27.12
CA MET A 76 -7.42 -1.46 26.56
C MET A 76 -7.50 -1.54 25.03
N GLY A 77 -6.37 -1.68 24.36
CA GLY A 77 -6.33 -1.80 22.90
C GLY A 77 -7.04 -3.04 22.37
N PHE A 78 -7.02 -4.15 23.11
CA PHE A 78 -7.74 -5.36 22.76
C PHE A 78 -9.26 -5.20 22.86
N VAL A 79 -9.75 -4.61 23.95
CA VAL A 79 -11.18 -4.36 24.17
C VAL A 79 -11.72 -3.36 23.15
N VAL A 80 -10.96 -2.28 22.91
CA VAL A 80 -11.33 -1.25 21.94
C VAL A 80 -11.23 -1.77 20.51
N GLY A 81 -10.25 -2.63 20.19
CA GLY A 81 -10.09 -3.23 18.85
C GLY A 81 -11.19 -4.24 18.46
N GLY A 82 -12.15 -4.53 19.33
CA GLY A 82 -13.31 -5.39 19.07
C GLY A 82 -14.52 -4.65 18.50
N ALA A 83 -15.73 -5.03 18.96
CA ALA A 83 -16.99 -4.41 18.56
C ALA A 83 -17.06 -2.87 18.69
N PRO A 84 -16.56 -2.24 19.78
CA PRO A 84 -16.60 -0.78 19.89
C PRO A 84 -15.66 -0.09 18.87
N GLY A 85 -14.54 -0.71 18.49
CA GLY A 85 -13.63 -0.21 17.47
C GLY A 85 -14.25 -0.20 16.08
N ARG A 86 -15.15 -1.16 15.78
CA ARG A 86 -15.95 -1.10 14.54
C ARG A 86 -16.96 0.05 14.57
N ALA A 87 -17.56 0.35 15.71
CA ALA A 87 -18.47 1.49 15.84
C ALA A 87 -17.72 2.83 15.74
N LEU A 88 -16.50 2.90 16.26
CA LEU A 88 -15.64 4.07 16.15
C LEU A 88 -15.17 4.28 14.69
N ASP A 89 -14.75 3.20 14.03
CA ASP A 89 -14.34 3.22 12.62
C ASP A 89 -15.53 3.53 11.70
N ALA A 90 -16.70 2.97 11.96
CA ALA A 90 -17.94 3.32 11.27
C ALA A 90 -18.39 4.77 11.53
N ARG A 91 -18.08 5.34 12.70
CA ARG A 91 -18.34 6.77 12.98
C ARG A 91 -17.31 7.69 12.31
N LEU A 92 -16.04 7.30 12.28
CA LEU A 92 -14.98 8.03 11.59
C LEU A 92 -15.20 8.00 10.07
N MET A 93 -15.61 6.86 9.52
CA MET A 93 -15.99 6.74 8.11
C MET A 93 -17.37 7.33 7.82
N GLY A 94 -18.32 7.27 8.76
CA GLY A 94 -19.67 7.83 8.62
C GLY A 94 -19.72 9.36 8.67
N GLY A 95 -18.72 10.01 9.27
CA GLY A 95 -18.52 11.47 9.18
C GLY A 95 -17.96 11.93 7.81
N GLY A 96 -17.48 10.98 7.00
CA GLY A 96 -17.04 11.21 5.64
C GLY A 96 -18.18 10.93 4.65
N ALA A 97 -19.14 11.85 4.54
CA ALA A 97 -19.67 12.10 3.20
C ALA A 97 -18.45 12.28 2.29
N PRO A 98 -18.37 11.64 1.11
CA PRO A 98 -17.23 11.81 0.24
C PRO A 98 -17.14 13.29 -0.09
N LYS A 99 -16.30 14.03 0.64
CA LYS A 99 -15.73 15.24 0.10
C LYS A 99 -15.12 14.74 -1.19
N ASP A 100 -15.48 15.39 -2.28
CA ASP A 100 -14.73 15.39 -3.51
C ASP A 100 -13.29 15.80 -3.15
N GLY A 101 -12.52 14.86 -2.60
CA GLY A 101 -11.08 14.95 -2.52
C GLY A 101 -10.61 15.17 -3.95
N PRO A 102 -9.53 15.92 -4.15
CA PRO A 102 -9.00 16.15 -5.48
C PRO A 102 -8.93 14.79 -6.17
N ARG A 103 -9.74 14.63 -7.24
CA ARG A 103 -9.80 13.39 -8.01
C ARG A 103 -8.34 12.99 -8.24
N PRO A 104 -7.96 11.72 -7.99
CA PRO A 104 -6.61 11.28 -8.25
C PRO A 104 -6.28 11.73 -9.67
N ILE A 105 -5.28 12.59 -9.81
CA ILE A 105 -4.83 13.05 -11.12
C ILE A 105 -4.47 11.76 -11.83
N LEU A 106 -5.30 11.36 -12.79
CA LEU A 106 -5.02 10.15 -13.55
C LEU A 106 -3.60 10.31 -14.08
N PRO A 107 -2.73 9.30 -13.97
CA PRO A 107 -1.33 9.43 -14.38
C PRO A 107 -1.20 9.99 -15.80
N ALA A 108 -2.17 9.69 -16.67
CA ALA A 108 -2.29 10.24 -18.03
C ALA A 108 -2.39 11.78 -18.12
N ALA A 109 -2.90 12.46 -17.09
CA ALA A 109 -3.05 13.91 -17.01
C ALA A 109 -1.80 14.65 -16.49
N LEU A 110 -0.78 13.92 -16.02
CA LEU A 110 0.49 14.53 -15.61
C LEU A 110 1.37 14.84 -16.83
N PRO A 111 2.10 15.97 -16.82
CA PRO A 111 3.18 16.24 -17.76
C PRO A 111 4.19 15.07 -17.82
N ALA A 112 4.74 14.80 -19.00
CA ALA A 112 5.62 13.64 -19.22
C ALA A 112 6.79 13.55 -18.23
N ALA A 113 7.40 14.69 -17.88
CA ALA A 113 8.47 14.76 -16.88
C ALA A 113 8.01 14.35 -15.47
N GLN A 114 6.79 14.73 -15.06
CA GLN A 114 6.24 14.39 -13.75
C GLN A 114 5.79 12.93 -13.68
N ARG A 115 5.32 12.36 -14.80
CA ARG A 115 5.06 10.92 -14.91
C ARG A 115 6.33 10.10 -14.73
N LEU A 116 7.43 10.51 -15.40
CA LEU A 116 8.72 9.84 -15.28
C LEU A 116 9.25 9.94 -13.85
N ALA A 117 9.16 11.12 -13.22
CA ALA A 117 9.54 11.31 -11.82
C ALA A 117 8.75 10.41 -10.87
N LEU A 118 7.42 10.30 -11.08
CA LEU A 118 6.57 9.41 -10.30
C LEU A 118 6.92 7.93 -10.52
N GLN A 119 7.18 7.52 -11.76
CA GLN A 119 7.60 6.16 -12.10
C GLN A 119 8.93 5.80 -11.43
N THR A 120 9.92 6.70 -11.47
CA THR A 120 11.19 6.51 -10.76
C THR A 120 11.03 6.52 -9.25
N ALA A 121 10.10 7.31 -8.70
CA ALA A 121 9.82 7.34 -7.26
C ALA A 121 9.16 6.04 -6.76
N LEU A 122 8.42 5.34 -7.62
CA LEU A 122 7.78 4.06 -7.32
C LEU A 122 8.75 2.86 -7.45
N LEU A 123 9.94 3.06 -8.02
CA LEU A 123 10.90 1.99 -8.27
C LEU A 123 11.24 1.15 -7.03
N PRO A 124 11.50 1.72 -5.83
CA PRO A 124 11.82 0.93 -4.65
C PRO A 124 10.66 0.02 -4.23
N VAL A 125 9.42 0.49 -4.39
CA VAL A 125 8.21 -0.31 -4.10
C VAL A 125 8.09 -1.45 -5.11
N LEU A 126 8.28 -1.17 -6.40
CA LEU A 126 8.22 -2.19 -7.45
C LEU A 126 9.30 -3.28 -7.28
N LEU A 127 10.51 -2.90 -6.86
CA LEU A 127 11.58 -3.85 -6.55
C LEU A 127 11.25 -4.72 -5.32
N SER A 128 10.61 -4.14 -4.30
CA SER A 128 10.16 -4.89 -3.12
C SER A 128 9.03 -5.88 -3.45
N GLU A 129 8.09 -5.48 -4.30
CA GLU A 129 7.02 -6.35 -4.81
C GLU A 129 7.59 -7.49 -5.65
N LEU A 130 8.57 -7.23 -6.52
CA LEU A 130 9.25 -8.26 -7.30
C LEU A 130 9.99 -9.26 -6.39
N ALA A 131 10.70 -8.77 -5.36
CA ALA A 131 11.37 -9.62 -4.39
C ALA A 131 10.37 -10.51 -3.61
N GLY A 132 9.24 -9.96 -3.18
CA GLY A 132 8.17 -10.74 -2.54
C GLY A 132 7.47 -11.72 -3.49
N ALA A 133 7.35 -11.38 -4.77
CA ALA A 133 6.79 -12.27 -5.79
C ALA A 133 7.72 -13.43 -6.15
N ALA A 134 9.05 -13.21 -6.14
CA ALA A 134 10.07 -14.19 -6.50
C ALA A 134 10.01 -15.48 -5.65
N GLU A 135 9.61 -15.37 -4.38
CA GLU A 135 9.41 -16.53 -3.49
C GLU A 135 8.39 -17.55 -4.04
N ARG A 136 7.41 -17.09 -4.82
CA ARG A 136 6.35 -17.93 -5.40
C ARG A 136 6.65 -18.40 -6.82
N MET A 137 7.78 -18.01 -7.40
CA MET A 137 8.16 -18.33 -8.77
C MET A 137 8.90 -19.67 -8.89
N ALA A 138 8.97 -20.20 -10.11
CA ALA A 138 9.84 -21.32 -10.43
C ALA A 138 11.33 -20.90 -10.34
N PRO A 139 12.27 -21.86 -10.18
CA PRO A 139 13.66 -21.56 -9.80
C PRO A 139 14.40 -20.62 -10.76
N ARG A 140 14.10 -20.70 -12.06
CA ARG A 140 14.75 -19.89 -13.09
C ARG A 140 14.26 -18.45 -13.05
N GLU A 141 12.95 -18.26 -12.99
CA GLU A 141 12.28 -16.97 -12.91
C GLU A 141 12.63 -16.25 -11.59
N ARG A 142 12.75 -17.02 -10.51
CA ARG A 142 13.24 -16.52 -9.21
C ARG A 142 14.66 -15.99 -9.32
N ALA A 143 15.57 -16.72 -9.96
CA ALA A 143 16.96 -16.28 -10.16
C ALA A 143 17.02 -14.98 -10.99
N ALA A 144 16.25 -14.92 -12.08
CA ALA A 144 16.13 -13.71 -12.91
C ALA A 144 15.56 -12.51 -12.13
N ALA A 145 14.53 -12.73 -11.31
CA ALA A 145 13.95 -11.70 -10.46
C ALA A 145 14.94 -11.15 -9.43
N HIS A 146 15.71 -12.01 -8.75
CA HIS A 146 16.74 -11.56 -7.79
C HIS A 146 17.87 -10.80 -8.47
N ALA A 147 18.37 -11.27 -9.63
CA ALA A 147 19.39 -10.57 -10.39
C ALA A 147 18.92 -9.16 -10.80
N LEU A 148 17.65 -9.01 -11.18
CA LEU A 148 17.07 -7.72 -11.52
C LEU A 148 16.86 -6.81 -10.29
N VAL A 149 16.55 -7.37 -9.13
CA VAL A 149 16.48 -6.63 -7.86
C VAL A 149 17.85 -6.10 -7.44
N GLU A 150 18.89 -6.93 -7.52
CA GLU A 150 20.25 -6.55 -7.17
C GLU A 150 20.81 -5.48 -8.13
N ALA A 151 20.63 -5.69 -9.44
CA ALA A 151 21.04 -4.72 -10.46
C ALA A 151 20.22 -3.41 -10.36
N GLY A 152 18.93 -3.49 -10.04
CA GLY A 152 18.07 -2.33 -9.86
C GLY A 152 18.38 -1.50 -8.61
N ALA A 153 18.84 -2.15 -7.54
CA ALA A 153 19.28 -1.46 -6.32
C ALA A 153 20.58 -0.65 -6.54
N THR A 154 21.43 -1.11 -7.46
CA THR A 154 22.73 -0.50 -7.77
C THR A 154 22.75 0.34 -9.05
N ALA A 155 21.61 0.41 -9.76
CA ALA A 155 21.50 1.11 -11.04
C ALA A 155 21.84 2.62 -10.89
N PRO A 156 22.68 3.17 -11.79
CA PRO A 156 23.00 4.59 -11.78
C PRO A 156 21.77 5.45 -12.11
N GLU A 157 21.71 6.65 -11.53
CA GLU A 157 20.66 7.64 -11.80
C GLU A 157 20.63 8.04 -13.29
N GLY A 158 19.43 8.31 -13.81
CA GLY A 158 19.23 8.76 -15.19
C GLY A 158 18.53 7.73 -16.07
N GLU A 159 19.01 7.57 -17.31
CA GLU A 159 18.38 6.73 -18.34
C GLU A 159 18.22 5.24 -17.94
N PRO A 160 19.20 4.59 -17.28
CA PRO A 160 19.09 3.18 -16.88
C PRO A 160 17.98 2.97 -15.83
N ARG A 161 17.86 3.90 -14.88
CA ARG A 161 16.82 3.87 -13.84
C ARG A 161 15.42 4.16 -14.40
N GLN A 162 15.33 4.98 -15.43
CA GLN A 162 14.08 5.26 -16.14
C GLN A 162 13.62 4.09 -17.01
N ALA A 163 14.55 3.42 -17.71
CA ALA A 163 14.26 2.19 -18.45
C ALA A 163 13.74 1.10 -17.50
N LEU A 164 14.41 0.92 -16.37
CA LEU A 164 13.98 0.00 -15.32
C LEU A 164 12.58 0.36 -14.80
N ALA A 165 12.27 1.64 -14.54
CA ALA A 165 10.95 2.07 -14.08
C ALA A 165 9.81 1.80 -15.08
N ARG A 166 10.13 1.81 -16.37
CA ARG A 166 9.17 1.55 -17.45
C ARG A 166 8.86 0.07 -17.61
N ASP A 167 9.90 -0.76 -17.52
CA ASP A 167 9.80 -2.18 -17.91
C ASP A 167 9.47 -3.10 -16.72
N LEU A 168 9.81 -2.70 -15.48
CA LEU A 168 9.55 -3.46 -14.25
C LEU A 168 8.11 -3.93 -14.08
N PRO A 169 7.08 -3.07 -14.24
CA PRO A 169 5.69 -3.49 -14.04
C PRO A 169 5.26 -4.62 -14.98
N ARG A 170 5.71 -4.59 -16.24
CA ARG A 170 5.45 -5.66 -17.21
C ARG A 170 6.19 -6.93 -16.81
N LEU A 171 7.48 -6.83 -16.50
CA LEU A 171 8.30 -7.98 -16.12
C LEU A 171 7.77 -8.69 -14.87
N ILE A 172 7.27 -7.96 -13.86
CA ILE A 172 6.63 -8.56 -12.69
C ILE A 172 5.45 -9.45 -13.10
N VAL A 173 4.55 -8.94 -13.95
CA VAL A 173 3.37 -9.69 -14.41
C VAL A 173 3.76 -10.91 -15.24
N GLU A 174 4.74 -10.77 -16.13
CA GLU A 174 5.13 -11.85 -17.03
C GLU A 174 5.97 -12.94 -16.32
N LEU A 175 6.84 -12.56 -15.37
CA LEU A 175 7.59 -13.50 -14.54
C LEU A 175 6.68 -14.28 -13.58
N THR A 176 5.70 -13.59 -12.97
CA THR A 176 4.70 -14.26 -12.12
C THR A 176 3.79 -15.20 -12.90
N ALA A 177 3.56 -14.93 -14.19
CA ALA A 177 2.87 -15.82 -15.10
C ALA A 177 3.73 -17.00 -15.60
N GLY A 178 5.02 -17.08 -15.23
CA GLY A 178 5.94 -18.14 -15.65
C GLY A 178 6.39 -18.04 -17.10
N ASN A 179 6.44 -16.83 -17.68
CA ASN A 179 6.88 -16.65 -19.05
C ASN A 179 8.41 -16.71 -19.15
N ALA A 180 8.93 -17.79 -19.75
CA ALA A 180 10.38 -17.99 -19.94
C ALA A 180 11.05 -16.90 -20.79
N VAL A 181 10.32 -16.23 -21.68
CA VAL A 181 10.86 -15.10 -22.46
C VAL A 181 11.12 -13.90 -21.56
N ALA A 182 10.20 -13.62 -20.63
CA ALA A 182 10.35 -12.54 -19.67
C ALA A 182 11.50 -12.78 -18.68
N ALA A 183 11.81 -14.04 -18.35
CA ALA A 183 13.00 -14.39 -17.59
C ALA A 183 14.30 -14.01 -18.33
N GLY A 184 14.37 -14.30 -19.63
CA GLY A 184 15.49 -13.88 -20.47
C GLY A 184 15.61 -12.36 -20.57
N GLU A 185 14.49 -11.66 -20.79
CA GLU A 185 14.46 -10.19 -20.83
C GLU A 185 14.89 -9.56 -19.50
N ALA A 186 14.46 -10.12 -18.36
CA ALA A 186 14.87 -9.67 -17.03
C ALA A 186 16.37 -9.86 -16.78
N GLU A 187 16.95 -11.00 -17.18
CA GLU A 187 18.39 -11.26 -17.08
C GLU A 187 19.21 -10.32 -17.99
N ASP A 188 18.73 -10.06 -19.20
CA ASP A 188 19.36 -9.12 -20.13
C ASP A 188 19.30 -7.69 -19.61
N LEU A 189 18.17 -7.27 -19.03
CA LEU A 189 18.03 -5.95 -18.40
C LEU A 189 18.96 -5.82 -17.18
N ALA A 190 19.02 -6.85 -16.32
CA ALA A 190 19.94 -6.88 -15.18
C ALA A 190 21.41 -6.76 -15.64
N ARG A 191 21.79 -7.46 -16.71
CA ARG A 191 23.14 -7.35 -17.29
C ARG A 191 23.45 -5.95 -17.82
N ARG A 192 22.50 -5.28 -18.48
CA ARG A 192 22.69 -3.90 -18.97
C ARG A 192 22.86 -2.91 -17.82
N LEU A 193 22.14 -3.10 -16.72
CA LEU A 193 22.23 -2.26 -15.53
C LEU A 193 23.55 -2.45 -14.75
N ALA A 194 24.10 -3.66 -14.78
CA ALA A 194 25.39 -3.97 -14.16
C ALA A 194 26.61 -3.47 -14.95
N LEU A 195 26.46 -3.19 -16.25
CA LEU A 195 27.53 -2.64 -17.06
C LEU A 195 27.68 -1.13 -16.81
N PRO A 196 28.90 -0.61 -16.60
CA PRO A 196 29.12 0.83 -16.49
C PRO A 196 28.68 1.50 -17.80
N ALA A 197 27.80 2.50 -17.69
CA ALA A 197 27.30 3.24 -18.84
C ALA A 197 28.47 3.69 -19.74
N PRO A 198 28.36 3.54 -21.08
CA PRO A 198 29.41 4.01 -21.98
C PRO A 198 29.61 5.50 -21.74
N ARG A 199 30.83 5.88 -21.34
CA ARG A 199 31.23 7.28 -21.22
C ARG A 199 31.12 7.89 -22.61
N MET A 200 29.99 8.52 -22.90
CA MET A 200 29.84 9.42 -24.04
C MET A 200 30.90 10.50 -23.84
N GLY A 201 31.96 10.41 -24.64
CA GLY A 201 33.10 11.30 -24.59
C GLY A 201 32.61 12.74 -24.69
N VAL A 202 32.92 13.52 -23.68
CA VAL A 202 32.92 14.98 -23.77
C VAL A 202 34.06 15.31 -24.73
N THR A 203 33.74 15.51 -26.00
CA THR A 203 34.65 16.18 -26.92
C THR A 203 34.69 17.67 -26.54
N PRO A 204 35.88 18.24 -26.32
CA PRO A 204 36.05 19.67 -26.00
C PRO A 204 35.63 20.58 -27.16
#